data_AF-A0A3M1YCT6-F1
#
_entry.id   AF-A0A3M1YCT6-F1
#
_cell.length_a   1.000
_cell.length_b   1.000
_cell.length_c   1.000
_cell.angle_alpha   90.00
_cell.angle_beta   90.00
_cell.angle_gamma   90.00
#
_symmetry.space_group_name_H-M   'P 1'
#
loop_
_entity.id
_entity.type
_entity.pdbx_description
1 polymer ?
#
loop_
_entity_poly.entity_id
_entity_poly.type
_entity_poly.pdbx_seq_one_letter_code
_entity_poly.pdbx_strand_id
1 'polypeptide(L)' 'KGHTSKATGTGLGLHTCRQIIDTHQGRIWAESPGPDHGIRFVIRLPYLN' A
#
# COMPACT_ATOMS: atom_id res chain seq x y z
N LYS A 1 -13.16 -9.28 1.79
CA LYS A 1 -13.32 -9.22 0.31
C LYS A 1 -13.50 -7.76 -0.06
N GLY A 2 -12.79 -7.26 -1.09
CA GLY A 2 -13.03 -5.90 -1.58
C GLY A 2 -14.42 -5.80 -2.19
N HIS A 3 -15.20 -4.79 -1.82
CA HIS A 3 -16.49 -4.50 -2.43
C HIS A 3 -16.25 -3.54 -3.61
N THR A 4 -16.25 -4.06 -4.83
CA THR A 4 -16.25 -3.25 -6.05
C THR A 4 -17.40 -3.69 -6.95
N SER A 5 -18.20 -2.73 -7.43
CA SER A 5 -19.22 -2.94 -8.46
C SER A 5 -18.65 -2.77 -9.87
N LYS A 6 -17.38 -2.36 -10.00
CA LYS A 6 -16.70 -2.10 -11.27
C LYS A 6 -15.84 -3.30 -11.68
N ALA A 7 -15.87 -3.64 -12.97
CA ALA A 7 -15.08 -4.71 -13.57
C ALA A 7 -13.56 -4.46 -13.51
N THR A 8 -13.15 -3.19 -13.46
CA THR A 8 -11.73 -2.78 -13.38
C THR A 8 -11.49 -1.85 -12.19
N GLY A 9 -10.37 -2.05 -11.50
CA GLY A 9 -9.90 -1.13 -10.48
C GLY A 9 -9.37 0.17 -11.08
N THR A 10 -9.50 1.28 -10.37
CA THR A 10 -8.97 2.59 -10.81
C THR A 10 -7.48 2.76 -10.60
N GLY A 11 -6.81 1.81 -9.93
CA GLY A 11 -5.40 1.91 -9.54
C GLY A 11 -5.14 2.87 -8.36
N LEU A 12 -6.17 3.52 -7.81
CA LEU A 12 -6.00 4.56 -6.78
C LEU A 12 -5.66 4.03 -5.38
N GLY A 13 -5.88 2.74 -5.10
CA GLY A 13 -5.74 2.19 -3.75
C GLY A 13 -4.36 2.43 -3.12
N LEU A 14 -3.28 2.07 -3.81
CA LEU A 14 -1.92 2.28 -3.31
C LEU A 14 -1.51 3.76 -3.27
N HIS A 15 -2.04 4.59 -4.19
CA HIS A 15 -1.84 6.03 -4.15
C HIS A 15 -2.45 6.64 -2.88
N THR A 16 -3.70 6.29 -2.57
CA THR A 16 -4.36 6.70 -1.34
C THR A 16 -3.63 6.19 -0.09
N CYS A 17 -3.18 4.93 -0.08
CA CYS A 17 -2.34 4.42 1.01
C CYS A 17 -1.07 5.26 1.22
N ARG A 18 -0.36 5.60 0.12
CA ARG A 18 0.84 6.45 0.19
C ARG A 18 0.54 7.80 0.85
N GLN A 19 -0.52 8.48 0.40
CA GLN A 19 -0.94 9.78 0.91
C GLN A 19 -1.30 9.74 2.41
N ILE A 20 -2.07 8.73 2.84
CA ILE A 20 -2.40 8.53 4.25
C ILE A 20 -1.11 8.36 5.06
N ILE A 21 -0.24 7.44 4.64
CA ILE A 21 0.98 7.11 5.38
C ILE A 21 1.94 8.30 5.45
N ASP A 22 2.07 9.09 4.39
CA ASP A 22 2.84 10.35 4.40
C ASP A 22 2.28 11.37 5.40
N THR A 23 0.96 11.51 5.45
CA THR A 23 0.28 12.41 6.41
C THR A 23 0.60 12.02 7.86
N HIS A 24 0.75 10.72 8.11
CA HIS A 24 1.16 10.16 9.41
C HIS A 24 2.69 10.13 9.61
N GLN A 25 3.47 10.83 8.79
CA GLN A 25 4.95 10.85 8.82
C GLN A 25 5.58 9.45 8.75
N GLY A 26 4.86 8.51 8.13
CA GLY A 26 5.28 7.15 7.94
C GLY A 26 6.00 6.91 6.62
N ARG A 27 6.23 5.63 6.32
CA ARG A 27 6.83 5.15 5.06
C ARG A 27 6.10 3.91 4.57
N ILE A 28 5.97 3.78 3.26
CA ILE A 28 5.47 2.58 2.59
C ILE A 28 6.36 2.24 1.40
N TRP A 29 6.66 0.96 1.22
CA TRP A 29 7.38 0.44 0.07
C TRP A 29 6.95 -1.00 -0.22
N ALA A 30 7.40 -1.54 -1.34
CA ALA A 30 7.17 -2.91 -1.72
C ALA A 30 8.51 -3.65 -1.89
N GLU A 31 8.55 -4.88 -1.43
CA GLU A 31 9.67 -5.81 -1.56
C GLU A 31 9.20 -6.98 -2.41
N SER A 32 9.92 -7.26 -3.51
CA SER A 32 9.67 -8.43 -4.36
C SER A 32 11.01 -9.09 -4.68
N PRO A 33 11.12 -10.42 -4.56
CA PRO A 33 12.31 -11.15 -4.97
C PRO A 33 12.41 -11.34 -6.50
N GLY A 34 11.39 -10.93 -7.26
CA GLY A 34 11.39 -10.95 -8.73
C GLY A 34 10.14 -11.58 -9.34
N PRO A 35 10.16 -11.86 -10.66
CA PRO A 35 9.07 -12.53 -11.37
C PRO A 35 8.69 -13.88 -10.74
N ASP A 36 7.44 -14.29 -10.94
CA ASP A 36 6.88 -15.57 -10.45
C ASP A 36 6.86 -15.75 -8.93
N HIS A 37 7.15 -14.68 -8.17
CA HIS A 37 7.04 -14.64 -6.72
C HIS A 37 5.94 -13.67 -6.26
N GLY A 38 5.51 -13.82 -5.01
CA GLY A 38 4.65 -12.85 -4.36
C GLY A 38 5.37 -11.53 -4.07
N ILE A 39 4.60 -10.54 -3.61
CA ILE A 39 5.10 -9.23 -3.21
C ILE A 39 4.72 -8.96 -1.75
N ARG A 40 5.62 -8.31 -1.01
CA ARG A 40 5.38 -7.84 0.35
C ARG A 40 5.30 -6.33 0.36
N PHE A 41 4.18 -5.78 0.83
CA PHE A 41 4.07 -4.35 1.14
C PHE A 41 4.43 -4.14 2.61
N VAL A 42 5.29 -3.17 2.87
CA VAL A 42 5.75 -2.84 4.22
C VAL A 42 5.37 -1.41 4.54
N ILE A 43 4.79 -1.22 5.73
CA ILE A 43 4.40 0.08 6.27
C ILE A 43 5.15 0.29 7.57
N ARG A 44 5.73 1.48 7.74
CA ARG A 44 6.38 1.90 8.99
C ARG A 44 5.77 3.22 9.43
N LEU A 45 5.23 3.27 10.65
CA LEU A 45 4.70 4.48 11.27
C LEU A 45 5.59 4.88 12.46
N PRO A 46 5.71 6.18 12.77
CA PRO A 46 6.27 6.62 14.04
C PRO A 46 5.44 6.08 15.21
N TYR A 47 6.10 5.69 16.28
CA TYR A 47 5.46 5.39 17.57
C TYR A 47 5.51 6.64 18.45
N LEU A 48 4.40 6.96 19.11
CA LEU A 48 4.34 8.00 20.14
C LEU A 48 4.67 7.34 21.48
N ASN A 49 5.67 7.87 22.18
CA ASN A 49 5.97 7.53 23.58
C ASN A 49 5.00 8.24 24.52
#